data_AF-A0A7K9MS26-F1
#
_entry.id   AF-A0A7K9MS26-F1
#
_cell.length_a   1.000
_cell.length_b   1.000
_cell.length_c   1.000
_cell.angle_alpha   90.00
_cell.angle_beta   90.00
_cell.angle_gamma   90.00
#
_symmetry.space_group_name_H-M   'P 1'
#
loop_
_entity.id
_entity.type
_entity.pdbx_description
1 polymer ?
#
loop_
_entity_poly.entity_id
_entity_poly.type
_entity_poly.pdbx_seq_one_letter_code
_entity_poly.pdbx_strand_id
1 'polypeptide(L)'
;LSAVRYTGISGAPFRQEQHRRTLPPGQEETVTMTVSYAEYGPQVGEQDALKLTVAGAVEETGQVVAKELRVRLHTPELTLTVRAP
;
A
#
# COMPACT_ATOMS: atom_id res chain seq x y z
N LEU A 1 4.00 -4.67 -0.04
CA LEU A 1 2.57 -4.39 -0.30
C LEU A 1 1.80 -5.69 -0.38
N SER A 2 0.69 -5.79 0.34
CA SER A 2 -0.22 -6.93 0.27
C SER A 2 -1.67 -6.46 0.27
N ALA A 3 -2.60 -7.35 -0.12
CA ALA A 3 -4.02 -7.14 0.13
C ALA A 3 -4.34 -7.51 1.59
N VAL A 4 -5.28 -6.79 2.20
CA VAL A 4 -5.76 -7.06 3.55
C VAL A 4 -7.29 -7.04 3.56
N ARG A 5 -7.87 -8.14 4.03
CA ARG A 5 -9.31 -8.29 4.15
C ARG A 5 -9.88 -7.36 5.19
N TYR A 6 -11.17 -7.07 5.14
CA TYR A 6 -11.84 -6.27 6.17
C TYR A 6 -11.66 -6.87 7.58
N THR A 7 -11.52 -8.20 7.67
CA THR A 7 -11.23 -8.93 8.92
C THR A 7 -9.81 -8.74 9.45
N GLY A 8 -8.93 -8.05 8.72
CA GLY A 8 -7.53 -7.83 9.09
C GLY A 8 -6.57 -8.91 8.60
N ILE A 9 -7.08 -10.01 8.03
CA ILE A 9 -6.23 -11.06 7.45
C ILE A 9 -5.48 -10.50 6.24
N SER A 10 -4.15 -10.52 6.32
CA SER A 10 -3.27 -10.09 5.23
C SER A 10 -2.99 -11.26 4.29
N GLY A 11 -3.12 -11.03 2.99
CA GLY A 11 -2.66 -11.94 1.95
C GLY A 11 -1.14 -11.91 1.78
N ALA A 12 -0.64 -12.75 0.87
CA ALA A 12 0.76 -12.75 0.50
C ALA A 12 1.18 -11.38 -0.08
N PRO A 13 2.41 -10.93 0.17
CA PRO A 13 2.94 -9.73 -0.45
C PRO A 13 3.11 -9.96 -1.96
N PHE A 14 2.47 -9.12 -2.77
CA PHE A 14 2.52 -9.20 -4.24
C PHE A 14 3.49 -8.18 -4.87
N ARG A 15 3.94 -7.19 -4.08
CA ARG A 15 4.97 -6.22 -4.48
C ARG A 15 5.90 -5.94 -3.30
N GLN A 16 7.20 -6.04 -3.53
CA GLN A 16 8.25 -5.78 -2.54
C GLN A 16 9.42 -5.06 -3.20
N GLU A 17 10.01 -4.12 -2.49
CA GLU A 17 11.20 -3.40 -2.92
C GLU A 17 12.14 -3.22 -1.74
N GLN A 18 13.45 -3.24 -2.01
CA GLN A 18 14.48 -3.00 -1.03
C GLN A 18 15.44 -1.97 -1.59
N HIS A 19 15.76 -0.96 -0.77
CA HIS A 19 16.60 0.17 -1.16
C HIS A 19 17.68 0.36 -0.09
N ARG A 20 18.94 0.54 -0.52
CA ARG A 20 20.04 1.00 0.32
C ARG A 20 20.41 2.41 -0.12
N ARG A 21 20.39 3.37 0.80
CA ARG A 21 20.56 4.80 0.51
C ARG A 21 21.45 5.44 1.56
N THR A 22 22.13 6.52 1.16
CA THR A 22 22.90 7.37 2.06
C THR A 22 22.18 8.70 2.17
N LEU A 23 21.67 9.03 3.37
CA LEU A 23 20.96 10.27 3.63
C LEU A 23 21.87 11.25 4.38
N PRO A 24 22.22 12.41 3.80
CA PRO A 24 22.98 13.43 4.50
C PRO A 24 22.19 14.04 5.67
N PRO A 25 22.87 14.63 6.67
CA PRO A 25 22.20 15.30 7.78
C PRO A 25 21.23 16.39 7.31
N GLY A 26 20.02 16.39 7.87
CA GLY A 26 18.98 17.40 7.57
C GLY A 26 18.35 17.29 6.18
N GLN A 27 18.64 16.24 5.41
CA GLN A 27 18.00 15.98 4.13
C GLN A 27 16.83 15.02 4.26
N GLU A 28 15.92 15.06 3.29
CA GLU A 28 14.84 14.12 3.11
C GLU A 28 14.96 13.48 1.72
N GLU A 29 14.74 12.17 1.63
CA GLU A 29 14.68 11.43 0.38
C GLU A 29 13.32 10.75 0.24
N THR A 30 12.69 10.89 -0.92
CA THR A 30 11.42 10.24 -1.24
C THR A 30 11.68 9.00 -2.10
N VAL A 31 11.15 7.85 -1.67
CA VAL A 31 11.15 6.62 -2.45
C VAL A 31 9.73 6.35 -2.97
N THR A 32 9.59 6.25 -4.28
CA THR A 32 8.29 6.03 -4.94
C THR A 32 8.16 4.60 -5.42
N MET A 33 7.08 3.93 -5.03
CA MET A 33 6.68 2.63 -5.57
C MET A 33 5.37 2.80 -6.36
N THR A 34 5.47 2.73 -7.68
CA THR A 34 4.29 2.77 -8.57
C THR A 34 3.70 1.37 -8.67
N VAL A 35 2.39 1.25 -8.51
CA VAL A 35 1.68 -0.03 -8.57
C VAL A 35 0.50 0.10 -9.54
N SER A 36 0.53 -0.66 -10.62
CA SER A 36 -0.51 -0.62 -11.64
C SER A 36 -1.75 -1.43 -11.24
N TYR A 37 -2.90 -1.12 -11.85
CA TYR A 37 -4.12 -1.91 -11.65
C TYR A 37 -3.95 -3.38 -12.01
N ALA A 38 -3.16 -3.69 -13.04
CA ALA A 38 -2.88 -5.07 -13.42
C ALA A 38 -2.16 -5.87 -12.30
N GLU A 39 -1.34 -5.19 -11.49
CA GLU A 39 -0.65 -5.80 -10.35
C GLU A 39 -1.58 -5.96 -9.13
N TYR A 40 -2.29 -4.91 -8.74
CA TYR A 40 -3.09 -4.94 -7.50
C TYR A 40 -4.51 -5.47 -7.67
N GLY A 41 -5.11 -5.29 -8.84
CA GLY A 41 -6.53 -5.61 -9.12
C GLY A 41 -6.90 -7.06 -8.82
N PRO A 42 -6.12 -8.07 -9.26
CA PRO A 42 -6.40 -9.47 -8.93
C PRO A 42 -6.24 -9.83 -7.45
N GLN A 43 -5.62 -8.96 -6.65
CA GLN A 43 -5.29 -9.23 -5.25
C GLN A 43 -6.37 -8.73 -4.28
N VAL A 44 -7.26 -7.85 -4.73
CA VAL A 44 -8.23 -7.14 -3.88
C VAL A 44 -9.67 -7.48 -4.29
N GLY A 45 -10.47 -7.92 -3.33
CA GLY A 45 -11.92 -8.01 -3.44
C GLY A 45 -12.64 -6.72 -3.03
N GLU A 46 -13.98 -6.77 -3.01
CA GLU A 46 -14.86 -5.63 -2.77
C GLU A 46 -14.63 -4.90 -1.43
N GLN A 47 -14.30 -5.64 -0.37
CA GLN A 47 -14.08 -5.10 0.98
C GLN A 47 -12.60 -5.13 1.40
N ASP A 48 -11.72 -5.43 0.46
CA ASP A 48 -10.29 -5.49 0.73
C ASP A 48 -9.68 -4.09 0.67
N ALA A 49 -8.52 -3.97 1.31
CA ALA A 49 -7.69 -2.78 1.24
C ALA A 49 -6.27 -3.20 0.86
N LEU A 50 -5.47 -2.23 0.43
CA LEU A 50 -4.04 -2.41 0.27
C LEU A 50 -3.33 -2.06 1.57
N LYS A 51 -2.34 -2.88 1.95
CA LYS A 51 -1.51 -2.71 3.13
C LYS A 51 -0.05 -2.51 2.72
N LEU A 52 0.45 -1.30 2.94
CA LEU A 52 1.84 -0.94 2.72
C LEU A 52 2.58 -0.96 4.06
N THR A 53 3.49 -1.91 4.22
CA THR A 53 4.43 -1.95 5.34
C THR A 53 5.78 -1.46 4.83
N VAL A 54 6.36 -0.48 5.50
CA VAL A 54 7.71 0.05 5.23
C VAL A 54 8.53 -0.10 6.50
N ALA A 55 9.74 -0.61 6.37
CA ALA A 55 10.71 -0.67 7.44
C ALA A 55 12.05 -0.12 6.93
N GLY A 56 12.74 0.61 7.79
CA GLY A 56 14.07 1.15 7.54
C GLY A 56 14.97 0.85 8.72
N ALA A 57 16.22 0.50 8.44
CA ALA A 57 17.26 0.32 9.43
C ALA A 57 18.41 1.27 9.13
N VAL A 58 18.91 1.95 10.16
CA VAL A 58 20.12 2.79 10.09
C VAL A 58 21.30 1.90 10.46
N GLU A 59 22.17 1.61 9.50
CA GLU A 59 23.27 0.65 9.69
C GLU A 59 24.27 1.11 10.77
N GLU A 60 24.51 2.42 10.87
CA GLU A 60 25.49 3.01 11.78
C GLU A 60 25.06 2.99 13.24
N THR A 61 23.76 3.08 13.50
CA THR A 61 23.20 3.16 14.87
C THR A 61 22.41 1.92 15.28
N GLY A 62 22.08 1.05 14.33
CA GLY A 62 21.17 -0.08 14.53
C GLY A 62 19.71 0.31 14.74
N GLN A 63 19.36 1.61 14.63
CA GLN A 63 17.98 2.07 14.79
C GLN A 63 17.08 1.48 13.70
N VAL A 64 15.93 0.96 14.10
CA VAL A 64 14.89 0.47 13.18
C VAL A 64 13.63 1.31 13.32
N VAL A 65 13.09 1.74 12.20
CA VAL A 65 11.79 2.42 12.11
C VAL A 65 10.88 1.63 11.20
N ALA A 66 9.61 1.51 11.57
CA ALA A 66 8.62 0.83 10.75
C ALA A 66 7.30 1.60 10.78
N LYS A 67 6.60 1.60 9.65
CA LYS A 67 5.27 2.20 9.50
C LYS A 67 4.41 1.32 8.62
N GLU A 68 3.14 1.23 8.99
CA GLU A 68 2.11 0.60 8.18
C GLU A 68 1.10 1.65 7.74
N LEU A 69 0.68 1.58 6.48
CA LEU A 69 -0.40 2.38 5.90
C LEU A 69 -1.41 1.44 5.24
N ARG A 70 -2.70 1.67 5.53
CA ARG A 70 -3.81 0.96 4.89
C ARG A 70 -4.57 1.89 3.97
N VAL A 71 -4.71 1.52 2.71
CA VAL A 71 -5.39 2.29 1.67
C VAL A 71 -6.62 1.52 1.19
N ARG A 72 -7.81 2.10 1.37
CA ARG A 72 -9.04 1.54 0.81
C ARG A 72 -9.24 2.06 -0.60
N LEU A 73 -9.60 1.17 -1.51
CA LEU A 73 -9.97 1.53 -2.88
C LEU A 73 -11.44 1.91 -2.88
N HIS A 74 -11.76 3.03 -3.52
CA HIS A 74 -13.15 3.45 -3.68
C HIS A 74 -13.72 2.86 -4.95
N THR A 75 -14.73 1.99 -4.78
CA THR A 75 -15.56 1.56 -5.91
C THR A 75 -16.38 2.75 -6.39
N PRO A 76 -16.43 3.03 -7.71
CA PRO A 76 -17.25 4.12 -8.23
C PRO A 76 -18.73 3.88 -7.92
N GLU A 77 -19.45 4.97 -7.64
CA GLU A 77 -20.88 4.92 -7.34
C GLU A 77 -21.69 4.68 -8.63
N LEU A 78 -22.66 3.76 -8.56
CA LEU A 78 -23.63 3.55 -9.63
C LEU A 78 -24.91 4.33 -9.32
N THR A 79 -25.27 5.29 -10.19
CA THR A 79 -26.55 6.00 -10.09
C THR A 79 -27.61 5.31 -10.95
N LEU A 80 -28.70 4.85 -10.32
CA LEU A 80 -29.86 4.28 -11.00
C LEU A 80 -31.02 5.28 -10.97
N THR A 81 -31.61 5.56 -12.13
CA THR A 81 -32.79 6.43 -12.26
C THR A 81 -33.96 5.63 -12.84
N VAL A 82 -35.08 5.58 -12.12
CA VAL A 82 -36.33 5.00 -12.61
C VAL A 82 -37.13 6.07 -13.33
N ARG A 83 -37.61 5.76 -14.54
CA ARG A 83 -38.53 6.63 -15.30
C ARG A 83 -39.93 6.04 -15.19
N ALA A 84 -40.91 6.86 -14.79
CA ALA A 84 -42.32 6.46 -14.88
C ALA A 84 -42.72 6.26 -16.35
N PRO A 85 -43.69 5.37 -16.65
CA PRO A 85 -44.24 5.22 -18.00
C PRO A 85 -44.90 6.52 -18.50
#